data_AF-A0A6A8QEE1-F1
#
_entry.id   AF-A0A6A8QEE1-F1
#
_cell.length_a   1.000
_cell.length_b   1.000
_cell.length_c   1.000
_cell.angle_alpha   90.00
_cell.angle_beta   90.00
_cell.angle_gamma   90.00
#
_symmetry.space_group_name_H-M   'P 1'
#
loop_
_entity.id
_entity.type
_entity.pdbx_description
1 polymer ?
#
loop_
_entity_poly.entity_id
_entity_poly.type
_entity_poly.pdbx_seq_one_letter_code
_entity_poly.pdbx_strand_id
1 'polypeptide(L)'
;MNNDLENVNIFLNYSADPNKPSKNNLQGTPLMYAASIKDGVLLDMLLEHGADVNAVDLNKDPALNWATYYGHTSNMQKLLDAGANPTLKSKHGDAVDVAFRLWHADSVINVFRNTILDEEITTVAHTFLSAVKTANIPKIEQLLSNDANPNTKDGLGMSALHHAVRAKNNEMASLLLKHQARADIFNRVGQTPLTIAARFGHTQIVKTLLQHQADVNKSGSRYALTPLIGAAVNGDTELLKLLIDTGAKINHQDVINEFSALHWALSYGNTKAAKFLLDHGGSYNLECLNNTCNAYTLAITYGNKAVKKYIEKIRNRNNPLLGSWKIKEIRYIYNNTTYKVYPPQGFLLIAEGRYSIMYAPQSKLRTAFSSFSNPTDEEVIMGFKKIVFNSGYYQLKDHTFIATPDIAKVPGFEGGKQYYSYSVNEDSLTFTLFDETYANGWKPDWYKKLKALFILEKE
;
A
#
# COMPACT_ATOMS: atom_id res chain seq x y z
N MET A 1 -5.79 25.73 8.53
CA MET A 1 -5.12 25.01 7.41
C MET A 1 -5.34 25.76 6.08
N ASN A 2 -5.10 27.07 6.01
CA ASN A 2 -5.34 27.87 4.79
C ASN A 2 -4.11 28.65 4.29
N ASN A 3 -2.91 28.41 4.85
CA ASN A 3 -1.74 29.26 4.59
C ASN A 3 -2.06 30.76 4.74
N ASP A 4 -2.84 31.09 5.78
CA ASP A 4 -3.31 32.44 6.04
C ASP A 4 -2.18 33.24 6.70
N LEU A 5 -1.28 33.74 5.86
CA LEU A 5 -0.05 34.40 6.28
C LEU A 5 -0.31 35.63 7.15
N GLU A 6 -1.40 36.36 6.88
CA GLU A 6 -1.76 37.56 7.63
C GLU A 6 -2.11 37.21 9.08
N ASN A 7 -3.01 36.24 9.27
CA ASN A 7 -3.38 35.81 10.63
C ASN A 7 -2.22 35.13 11.36
N VAL A 8 -1.37 34.36 10.67
CA VAL A 8 -0.18 33.79 11.30
C VAL A 8 0.78 34.89 11.77
N ASN A 9 1.04 35.90 10.94
CA ASN A 9 1.88 37.03 11.32
C ASN A 9 1.32 37.79 12.52
N ILE A 10 0.00 38.01 12.56
CA ILE A 10 -0.67 38.60 13.73
C ILE A 10 -0.39 37.73 14.97
N PHE A 11 -0.64 36.43 14.92
CA PHE A 11 -0.43 35.56 16.09
C PHE A 11 1.01 35.55 16.59
N LEU A 12 1.99 35.49 15.70
CA LEU A 12 3.41 35.50 16.07
C LEU A 12 3.80 36.83 16.73
N ASN A 13 3.33 37.96 16.21
CA ASN A 13 3.53 39.28 16.82
C ASN A 13 2.84 39.43 18.19
N TYR A 14 1.76 38.69 18.44
CA TYR A 14 1.08 38.62 19.74
C TYR A 14 1.59 37.46 20.63
N SER A 15 2.87 37.07 20.49
CA SER A 15 3.56 36.09 21.35
C SER A 15 3.05 34.64 21.25
N ALA A 16 2.47 34.25 20.12
CA ALA A 16 2.22 32.84 19.86
C ALA A 16 3.56 32.08 19.75
N ASP A 17 3.67 30.95 20.46
CA ASP A 17 4.85 30.09 20.42
C ASP A 17 4.95 29.33 19.07
N PRO A 18 5.96 29.64 18.22
CA PRO A 18 6.13 28.98 16.92
C PRO A 18 6.59 27.53 17.04
N ASN A 19 6.96 27.07 18.24
CA ASN A 19 7.44 25.72 18.51
C ASN A 19 6.37 24.80 19.09
N LYS A 20 5.17 25.33 19.33
CA LYS A 20 4.10 24.55 19.96
C LYS A 20 3.64 23.41 19.06
N PRO A 21 3.87 22.13 19.43
CA PRO A 21 3.49 21.00 18.58
C PRO A 21 1.97 20.83 18.53
N SER A 22 1.48 20.24 17.43
CA SER A 22 0.09 19.82 17.33
C SER A 22 -0.27 18.84 18.45
N LYS A 23 -1.44 19.02 19.07
CA LYS A 23 -1.96 18.11 20.12
C LYS A 23 -2.39 16.74 19.58
N ASN A 24 -2.72 16.67 18.29
CA ASN A 24 -3.19 15.46 17.62
C ASN A 24 -2.21 15.05 16.51
N ASN A 25 -2.33 13.81 16.02
CA ASN A 25 -1.52 13.24 14.93
C ASN A 25 -0.02 13.11 15.28
N LEU A 26 0.88 13.42 14.34
CA LEU A 26 2.33 13.25 14.45
C LEU A 26 3.00 14.22 15.44
N GLN A 27 2.25 15.13 16.08
CA GLN A 27 2.80 16.19 16.94
C GLN A 27 3.83 17.09 16.26
N GLY A 28 3.68 17.33 14.96
CA GLY A 28 4.56 18.23 14.22
C GLY A 28 4.41 19.69 14.64
N THR A 29 5.49 20.46 14.51
CA THR A 29 5.52 21.92 14.74
C THR A 29 4.97 22.69 13.53
N PRO A 30 4.57 23.97 13.71
CA PRO A 30 4.25 24.86 12.60
C PRO A 30 5.33 24.89 11.51
N LEU A 31 6.61 24.83 11.89
CA LEU A 31 7.73 24.82 10.94
C LEU A 31 7.76 23.55 10.07
N MET A 32 7.43 22.37 10.62
CA MET A 32 7.31 21.14 9.84
C MET A 32 6.18 21.20 8.82
N TYR A 33 5.06 21.82 9.18
CA TYR A 33 3.97 22.07 8.23
C TYR A 33 4.43 23.05 7.13
N ALA A 34 5.08 24.15 7.50
CA ALA A 34 5.63 25.11 6.54
C ALA A 34 6.67 24.47 5.61
N ALA A 35 7.49 23.56 6.12
CA ALA A 35 8.44 22.78 5.34
C ALA A 35 7.77 21.84 4.33
N SER A 36 6.57 21.33 4.64
CA SER A 36 5.80 20.41 3.79
C SER A 36 5.07 21.07 2.62
N ILE A 37 4.94 22.40 2.63
CA ILE A 37 4.31 23.16 1.55
C ILE A 37 5.37 23.78 0.65
N LYS A 38 5.07 23.92 -0.65
CA LYS A 38 6.03 24.41 -1.64
C LYS A 38 6.40 25.89 -1.44
N ASP A 39 5.48 26.69 -0.90
CA ASP A 39 5.67 28.10 -0.64
C ASP A 39 6.47 28.32 0.65
N GLY A 40 7.63 28.96 0.53
CA GLY A 40 8.55 29.17 1.64
C GLY A 40 8.28 30.42 2.48
N VAL A 41 7.25 31.23 2.17
CA VAL A 41 6.99 32.48 2.93
C VAL A 41 6.63 32.18 4.40
N LEU A 42 5.78 31.18 4.64
CA LEU A 42 5.44 30.76 6.00
C LEU A 42 6.66 30.21 6.76
N LEU A 43 7.54 29.51 6.04
CA LEU A 43 8.77 28.95 6.60
C LEU A 43 9.70 30.07 7.09
N ASP A 44 9.93 31.09 6.25
CA ASP A 44 10.77 32.25 6.58
C ASP A 44 10.22 32.97 7.81
N MET A 45 8.92 33.27 7.80
CA MET A 45 8.23 33.95 8.91
C MET A 45 8.39 33.19 10.24
N LEU A 46 8.28 31.86 10.23
CA LEU A 46 8.45 31.05 11.45
C LEU A 46 9.89 31.03 11.94
N LEU A 47 10.87 30.94 11.03
CA LEU A 47 12.29 30.99 11.37
C LEU A 47 12.69 32.34 11.96
N GLU A 48 12.20 33.45 11.39
CA GLU A 48 12.40 34.81 11.90
C GLU A 48 11.86 35.00 13.32
N HIS A 49 10.80 34.26 13.68
CA HIS A 49 10.19 34.30 15.02
C HIS A 49 10.74 33.24 15.99
N GLY A 50 11.86 32.57 15.65
CA GLY A 50 12.55 31.66 16.57
C GLY A 50 12.00 30.23 16.58
N ALA A 51 11.45 29.75 15.47
CA ALA A 51 11.15 28.34 15.32
C ALA A 51 12.44 27.50 15.39
N ASP A 52 12.43 26.46 16.23
CA ASP A 52 13.50 25.48 16.35
C ASP A 52 13.54 24.60 15.10
N VAL A 53 14.56 24.84 14.28
CA VAL A 53 14.81 24.15 13.01
C VAL A 53 15.03 22.64 13.19
N ASN A 54 15.46 22.21 14.37
CA ASN A 54 15.80 20.83 14.70
C ASN A 54 14.78 20.16 15.65
N ALA A 55 13.67 20.82 15.98
CA ALA A 55 12.55 20.19 16.65
C ALA A 55 12.05 18.99 15.85
N VAL A 56 11.56 17.95 16.53
CA VAL A 56 11.17 16.68 15.90
C VAL A 56 9.74 16.27 16.25
N ASP A 57 9.11 15.55 15.33
CA ASP A 57 7.77 14.98 15.52
C ASP A 57 7.81 13.63 16.30
N LEU A 58 6.68 12.93 16.41
CA LEU A 58 6.58 11.62 17.07
C LEU A 58 7.49 10.53 16.44
N ASN A 59 7.79 10.63 15.15
CA ASN A 59 8.70 9.72 14.45
C ASN A 59 10.15 10.17 14.54
N LYS A 60 10.42 11.26 15.26
CA LYS A 60 11.70 11.96 15.34
C LYS A 60 12.11 12.64 14.02
N ASP A 61 11.17 12.95 13.14
CA ASP A 61 11.44 13.65 11.87
C ASP A 61 11.51 15.17 12.11
N PRO A 62 12.64 15.85 11.77
CA PRO A 62 12.74 17.31 11.81
C PRO A 62 12.12 17.96 10.57
N ALA A 63 11.93 19.28 10.59
CA ALA A 63 11.41 20.04 9.45
C ALA A 63 12.17 19.75 8.13
N LEU A 64 13.48 19.50 8.19
CA LEU A 64 14.28 19.13 7.02
C LEU A 64 13.86 17.78 6.41
N ASN A 65 13.48 16.79 7.21
CA ASN A 65 12.94 15.52 6.70
C ASN A 65 11.60 15.75 5.99
N TRP A 66 10.75 16.62 6.53
CA TRP A 66 9.47 16.98 5.91
C TRP A 66 9.68 17.69 4.56
N ALA A 67 10.52 18.73 4.51
CA ALA A 67 10.86 19.40 3.24
C ALA A 67 11.46 18.44 2.21
N THR A 68 12.32 17.52 2.68
CA THR A 68 12.95 16.53 1.82
C THR A 68 11.95 15.51 1.29
N TYR A 69 11.00 15.05 2.13
CA TYR A 69 9.94 14.12 1.74
C TYR A 69 9.09 14.64 0.57
N TYR A 70 8.83 15.95 0.53
CA TYR A 70 8.09 16.58 -0.57
C TYR A 70 9.00 17.11 -1.69
N GLY A 71 10.33 16.98 -1.55
CA GLY A 71 11.30 17.46 -2.53
C GLY A 71 11.30 18.99 -2.70
N HIS A 72 10.97 19.75 -1.66
CA HIS A 72 10.90 21.20 -1.69
C HIS A 72 12.30 21.82 -1.51
N THR A 73 13.10 21.77 -2.57
CA THR A 73 14.54 22.15 -2.54
C THR A 73 14.80 23.56 -2.02
N SER A 74 13.92 24.53 -2.30
CA SER A 74 14.03 25.89 -1.77
C SER A 74 13.91 25.91 -0.23
N ASN A 75 12.91 25.23 0.31
CA ASN A 75 12.73 25.13 1.76
C ASN A 75 13.84 24.31 2.42
N MET A 76 14.32 23.25 1.75
CA MET A 76 15.48 22.50 2.23
C MET A 76 16.70 23.41 2.37
N GLN A 77 17.00 24.26 1.38
CA GLN A 77 18.11 25.20 1.44
C GLN A 77 17.95 26.19 2.60
N LYS A 78 16.77 26.82 2.72
CA LYS A 78 16.46 27.75 3.81
C LYS A 78 16.64 27.13 5.20
N LEU A 79 16.20 25.88 5.37
CA LEU A 79 16.37 25.14 6.62
C LEU A 79 17.84 24.87 6.92
N LEU A 80 18.65 24.47 5.93
CA LEU A 80 20.08 24.27 6.11
C LEU A 80 20.82 25.57 6.44
N ASP A 81 20.46 26.67 5.77
CA ASP A 81 21.00 28.01 6.05
C ASP A 81 20.64 28.46 7.47
N ALA A 82 19.49 28.03 7.99
CA ALA A 82 19.05 28.26 9.36
C ALA A 82 19.62 27.27 10.40
N GLY A 83 20.53 26.36 10.00
CA GLY A 83 21.22 25.44 10.92
C GLY A 83 20.54 24.10 11.14
N ALA A 84 19.68 23.65 10.22
CA ALA A 84 19.13 22.29 10.24
C ALA A 84 20.25 21.24 10.20
N ASN A 85 20.20 20.25 11.08
CA ASN A 85 21.14 19.14 11.11
C ASN A 85 20.73 18.05 10.10
N PRO A 86 21.46 17.86 8.98
CA PRO A 86 21.09 16.88 7.96
C PRO A 86 21.32 15.43 8.37
N THR A 87 21.95 15.19 9.53
CA THR A 87 22.30 13.85 10.04
C THR A 87 21.37 13.37 11.16
N LEU A 88 20.40 14.19 11.56
CA LEU A 88 19.46 13.88 12.65
C LEU A 88 18.64 12.62 12.30
N LYS A 89 18.74 11.59 13.14
CA LYS A 89 18.13 10.27 12.85
C LYS A 89 16.68 10.21 13.29
N SER A 90 15.81 9.81 12.38
CA SER A 90 14.40 9.50 12.65
C SER A 90 14.06 8.02 12.38
N LYS A 91 12.80 7.65 12.61
CA LYS A 91 12.21 6.38 12.13
C LYS A 91 12.44 6.17 10.62
N HIS A 92 12.42 7.25 9.85
CA HIS A 92 12.59 7.24 8.40
C HIS A 92 14.04 7.42 7.93
N GLY A 93 14.95 7.64 8.87
CA GLY A 93 16.35 8.00 8.63
C GLY A 93 16.59 9.49 8.65
N ASP A 94 17.82 9.90 8.34
CA ASP A 94 18.11 11.32 8.22
C ASP A 94 17.62 11.89 6.88
N ALA A 95 17.74 13.19 6.69
CA ALA A 95 17.22 13.86 5.51
C ALA A 95 17.83 13.31 4.21
N VAL A 96 19.08 12.87 4.23
CA VAL A 96 19.73 12.28 3.05
C VAL A 96 19.19 10.90 2.75
N ASP A 97 18.93 10.10 3.79
CA ASP A 97 18.25 8.82 3.62
C ASP A 97 16.86 9.02 2.98
N VAL A 98 16.11 10.03 3.43
CA VAL A 98 14.81 10.40 2.85
C VAL A 98 14.94 10.77 1.37
N ALA A 99 15.94 11.58 1.01
CA ALA A 99 16.20 11.99 -0.38
C ALA A 99 16.43 10.79 -1.32
N PHE A 100 17.20 9.79 -0.89
CA PHE A 100 17.48 8.61 -1.71
C PHE A 100 16.33 7.60 -1.77
N ARG A 101 15.62 7.38 -0.65
CA ARG A 101 14.61 6.31 -0.55
C ARG A 101 13.29 6.64 -1.25
N LEU A 102 12.93 7.91 -1.37
CA LEU A 102 11.67 8.37 -1.97
C LEU A 102 11.76 8.64 -3.48
N TRP A 103 12.83 8.17 -4.12
CA TRP A 103 12.98 8.24 -5.56
C TRP A 103 12.83 9.66 -6.14
N HIS A 104 13.27 10.69 -5.39
CA HIS A 104 13.23 12.09 -5.83
C HIS A 104 14.16 12.40 -6.99
N ALA A 105 13.87 13.50 -7.70
CA ALA A 105 14.77 14.07 -8.70
C ALA A 105 16.13 14.43 -8.10
N ASP A 106 17.18 14.42 -8.92
CA ASP A 106 18.55 14.72 -8.50
C ASP A 106 18.69 16.12 -7.88
N SER A 107 17.80 17.06 -8.18
CA SER A 107 17.76 18.38 -7.55
C SER A 107 17.66 18.30 -6.02
N VAL A 108 16.97 17.30 -5.47
CA VAL A 108 16.81 17.11 -4.02
C VAL A 108 18.12 16.69 -3.37
N ILE A 109 18.81 15.70 -3.96
CA ILE A 109 20.10 15.26 -3.40
C ILE A 109 21.22 16.31 -3.59
N ASN A 110 21.12 17.13 -4.63
CA ASN A 110 22.09 18.20 -4.90
C ASN A 110 22.14 19.24 -3.77
N VAL A 111 21.03 19.46 -3.06
CA VAL A 111 21.01 20.35 -1.88
C VAL A 111 22.03 19.90 -0.84
N PHE A 112 22.15 18.59 -0.61
CA PHE A 112 23.06 18.03 0.40
C PHE A 112 24.53 17.98 -0.04
N ARG A 113 24.81 17.98 -1.35
CA ARG A 113 26.19 17.88 -1.88
C ARG A 113 27.08 19.06 -1.48
N ASN A 114 26.47 20.21 -1.16
CA ASN A 114 27.20 21.41 -0.78
C ASN A 114 27.32 21.57 0.74
N THR A 115 26.55 20.81 1.53
CA THR A 115 26.40 21.00 2.98
C THR A 115 26.97 19.83 3.78
N ILE A 116 26.91 18.61 3.23
CA ILE A 116 27.53 17.44 3.82
C ILE A 116 28.89 17.32 3.17
N LEU A 117 29.87 17.94 3.82
CA LEU A 117 31.26 17.93 3.40
C LEU A 117 31.72 16.48 3.19
N ASP A 118 32.55 16.27 2.16
CA ASP A 118 33.29 15.05 1.84
C ASP A 118 34.27 14.71 2.99
N GLU A 119 33.79 14.49 4.20
CA GLU A 119 34.62 14.00 5.29
C GLU A 119 35.06 12.58 4.92
N GLU A 120 36.38 12.40 4.82
CA GLU A 120 37.09 11.13 4.66
C GLU A 120 37.17 10.50 3.25
N ILE A 121 36.94 11.23 2.15
CA ILE A 121 37.31 10.71 0.82
C ILE A 121 38.80 10.96 0.55
N THR A 122 39.58 9.89 0.35
CA THR A 122 40.98 10.03 -0.09
C THR A 122 41.09 10.80 -1.41
N THR A 123 42.18 11.54 -1.63
CA THR A 123 42.40 12.29 -2.87
C THR A 123 42.31 11.40 -4.12
N VAL A 124 42.74 10.13 -4.01
CA VAL A 124 42.62 9.13 -5.08
C VAL A 124 41.16 8.78 -5.36
N ALA A 125 40.37 8.52 -4.31
CA ALA A 125 38.95 8.24 -4.42
C ALA A 125 38.16 9.41 -5.03
N HIS A 126 38.45 10.64 -4.58
CA HIS A 126 37.84 11.85 -5.13
C HIS A 126 38.19 12.02 -6.62
N THR A 127 39.46 11.86 -6.97
CA THR A 127 39.95 11.96 -8.36
C THR A 127 39.30 10.92 -9.26
N PHE A 128 39.19 9.67 -8.78
CA PHE A 128 38.55 8.58 -9.50
C PHE A 128 37.06 8.84 -9.73
N LEU A 129 36.32 9.23 -8.69
CA LEU A 129 34.89 9.54 -8.80
C LEU A 129 34.64 10.77 -9.68
N SER A 130 35.52 11.78 -9.64
CA SER A 130 35.46 12.95 -10.53
C SER A 130 35.65 12.55 -12.00
N ALA A 131 36.62 11.67 -12.27
CA ALA A 131 36.81 11.12 -13.62
C ALA A 131 35.59 10.34 -14.11
N VAL A 132 34.97 9.52 -13.26
CA VAL A 132 33.71 8.80 -13.57
C VAL A 132 32.57 9.77 -13.86
N LYS A 133 32.38 10.81 -13.02
CA LYS A 133 31.32 11.83 -13.18
C LYS A 133 31.48 12.64 -14.47
N THR A 134 32.72 12.88 -14.90
CA THR A 134 33.06 13.61 -16.15
C THR A 134 33.21 12.69 -17.36
N ALA A 135 33.01 11.38 -17.19
CA ALA A 135 33.17 10.36 -18.23
C ALA A 135 34.57 10.33 -18.89
N ASN A 136 35.63 10.65 -18.15
CA ASN A 136 37.01 10.61 -18.64
C ASN A 136 37.56 9.16 -18.63
N ILE A 137 37.18 8.38 -19.65
CA ILE A 137 37.55 6.95 -19.78
C ILE A 137 39.06 6.72 -19.69
N PRO A 138 39.94 7.44 -20.42
CA PRO A 138 41.38 7.20 -20.33
C PRO A 138 41.94 7.41 -18.92
N LYS A 139 41.43 8.42 -18.19
CA LYS A 139 41.85 8.67 -16.82
C LYS A 139 41.37 7.56 -15.88
N ILE A 140 40.17 7.03 -16.09
CA ILE A 140 39.60 5.94 -15.31
C ILE A 140 40.42 4.66 -15.52
N GLU A 141 40.74 4.29 -16.76
CA GLU A 141 41.59 3.14 -17.06
C GLU A 141 42.98 3.28 -16.45
N GLN A 142 43.59 4.47 -16.53
CA GLN A 142 44.87 4.76 -15.87
C GLN A 142 44.76 4.55 -14.36
N LEU A 143 43.72 5.08 -13.72
CA LEU A 143 43.54 4.97 -12.27
C LEU A 143 43.28 3.52 -11.84
N LEU A 144 42.43 2.77 -12.57
CA LEU A 144 42.15 1.36 -12.29
C LEU A 144 43.39 0.47 -12.48
N SER A 145 44.27 0.82 -13.41
CA SER A 145 45.56 0.14 -13.61
C SER A 145 46.55 0.44 -12.48
N ASN A 146 46.38 1.55 -11.77
CA ASN A 146 47.16 1.95 -10.60
C ASN A 146 46.45 1.58 -9.29
N ASP A 147 45.76 0.43 -9.27
CA ASP A 147 45.04 -0.12 -8.11
C ASP A 147 43.96 0.79 -7.49
N ALA A 148 43.39 1.73 -8.25
CA ALA A 148 42.22 2.46 -7.77
C ALA A 148 41.06 1.49 -7.52
N ASN A 149 40.45 1.58 -6.34
CA ASN A 149 39.35 0.70 -5.98
C ASN A 149 38.08 1.05 -6.80
N PRO A 150 37.58 0.17 -7.68
CA PRO A 150 36.36 0.40 -8.48
C PRO A 150 35.09 0.53 -7.63
N ASN A 151 35.15 0.08 -6.37
CA ASN A 151 34.05 0.11 -5.40
C ASN A 151 34.07 1.37 -4.52
N THR A 152 34.94 2.33 -4.82
CA THR A 152 35.00 3.64 -4.15
C THR A 152 33.63 4.32 -4.14
N LYS A 153 33.27 4.94 -3.01
CA LYS A 153 32.03 5.68 -2.78
C LYS A 153 32.30 7.15 -2.47
N ASP A 154 31.37 8.03 -2.83
CA ASP A 154 31.37 9.41 -2.37
C ASP A 154 30.84 9.56 -0.93
N GLY A 155 30.86 10.78 -0.38
CA GLY A 155 30.42 11.09 0.98
C GLY A 155 28.92 10.85 1.20
N LEU A 156 28.14 10.67 0.12
CA LEU A 156 26.73 10.27 0.17
C LEU A 156 26.55 8.75 0.02
N GLY A 157 27.65 8.00 -0.03
CA GLY A 157 27.66 6.55 -0.14
C GLY A 157 27.40 6.02 -1.56
N MET A 158 27.46 6.84 -2.60
CA MET A 158 27.25 6.41 -3.99
C MET A 158 28.57 5.94 -4.61
N SER A 159 28.60 4.71 -5.13
CA SER A 159 29.80 4.18 -5.80
C SER A 159 29.96 4.70 -7.24
N ALA A 160 31.14 4.52 -7.81
CA ALA A 160 31.39 4.78 -9.24
C ALA A 160 30.34 4.10 -10.15
N LEU A 161 30.02 2.82 -9.87
CA LEU A 161 29.02 2.09 -10.65
C LEU A 161 27.61 2.69 -10.50
N HIS A 162 27.23 3.16 -9.32
CA HIS A 162 25.95 3.86 -9.16
C HIS A 162 25.89 5.16 -9.98
N HIS A 163 27.00 5.93 -10.04
CA HIS A 163 27.07 7.14 -10.86
C HIS A 163 26.96 6.84 -12.35
N ALA A 164 27.67 5.81 -12.83
CA ALA A 164 27.57 5.35 -14.23
C ALA A 164 26.14 4.93 -14.60
N VAL A 165 25.50 4.14 -13.74
CA VAL A 165 24.11 3.68 -13.93
C VAL A 165 23.13 4.87 -13.94
N ARG A 166 23.24 5.79 -12.98
CA ARG A 166 22.39 6.98 -12.91
C ARG A 166 22.53 7.86 -14.16
N ALA A 167 23.74 7.99 -14.69
CA ALA A 167 24.02 8.75 -15.92
C ALA A 167 23.61 8.02 -17.21
N LYS A 168 23.00 6.83 -17.14
CA LYS A 168 22.68 5.96 -18.29
C LYS A 168 23.91 5.61 -19.15
N ASN A 169 25.11 5.63 -18.56
CA ASN A 169 26.34 5.38 -19.28
C ASN A 169 26.66 3.87 -19.31
N ASN A 170 26.17 3.18 -20.35
CA ASN A 170 26.34 1.73 -20.54
C ASN A 170 27.82 1.32 -20.65
N GLU A 171 28.63 2.12 -21.35
CA GLU A 171 30.05 1.86 -21.57
C GLU A 171 30.81 1.93 -20.24
N MET A 172 30.58 3.01 -19.48
CA MET A 172 31.18 3.17 -18.15
C MET A 172 30.76 2.06 -17.18
N ALA A 173 29.48 1.69 -17.16
CA ALA A 173 29.01 0.60 -16.30
C ALA A 173 29.71 -0.72 -16.66
N SER A 174 29.86 -1.01 -17.95
CA SER A 174 30.55 -2.22 -18.44
C SER A 174 32.04 -2.20 -18.11
N LEU A 175 32.71 -1.05 -18.28
CA LEU A 175 34.11 -0.86 -17.93
C LEU A 175 34.34 -1.12 -16.43
N LEU A 176 33.54 -0.49 -15.57
CA LEU A 176 33.65 -0.66 -14.12
C LEU A 176 33.43 -2.12 -13.69
N LEU A 177 32.43 -2.79 -14.26
CA LEU A 177 32.14 -4.22 -13.99
C LEU A 177 33.30 -5.13 -14.45
N LYS A 178 33.90 -4.86 -15.63
CA LYS A 178 35.08 -5.57 -16.14
C LYS A 178 36.28 -5.43 -15.19
N HIS A 179 36.41 -4.26 -14.55
CA HIS A 179 37.41 -3.99 -13.52
C HIS A 179 36.95 -4.37 -12.10
N GLN A 180 36.06 -5.37 -11.95
CA GLN A 180 35.66 -5.94 -10.66
C GLN A 180 34.88 -4.98 -9.73
N ALA A 181 34.18 -3.98 -10.28
CA ALA A 181 33.13 -3.29 -9.52
C ALA A 181 32.05 -4.31 -9.12
N ARG A 182 31.65 -4.29 -7.85
CA ARG A 182 30.63 -5.20 -7.32
C ARG A 182 29.25 -4.76 -7.82
N ALA A 183 28.59 -5.62 -8.58
CA ALA A 183 27.24 -5.36 -9.10
C ALA A 183 26.19 -5.18 -7.98
N ASP A 184 26.40 -5.81 -6.82
CA ASP A 184 25.55 -5.74 -5.62
C ASP A 184 26.05 -4.75 -4.55
N ILE A 185 26.90 -3.78 -4.93
CA ILE A 185 27.35 -2.76 -3.98
C ILE A 185 26.18 -1.90 -3.50
N PHE A 186 26.08 -1.67 -2.20
CA PHE A 186 25.01 -0.82 -1.64
C PHE A 186 25.40 0.66 -1.59
N ASN A 187 24.46 1.55 -1.90
CA ASN A 187 24.52 2.93 -1.43
C ASN A 187 24.09 3.03 0.05
N ARG A 188 24.05 4.24 0.62
CA ARG A 188 23.72 4.46 2.03
C ARG A 188 22.31 4.02 2.46
N VAL A 189 21.38 3.92 1.50
CA VAL A 189 20.01 3.41 1.75
C VAL A 189 19.83 1.96 1.30
N GLY A 190 20.92 1.23 1.02
CA GLY A 190 20.85 -0.18 0.67
C GLY A 190 20.32 -0.47 -0.74
N GLN A 191 20.29 0.52 -1.64
CA GLN A 191 20.00 0.29 -3.06
C GLN A 191 21.26 -0.23 -3.76
N THR A 192 21.10 -1.17 -4.68
CA THR A 192 22.16 -1.62 -5.58
C THR A 192 22.15 -0.80 -6.89
N PRO A 193 23.23 -0.87 -7.70
CA PRO A 193 23.19 -0.43 -9.10
C PRO A 193 21.97 -0.94 -9.85
N LEU A 194 21.57 -2.21 -9.64
CA LEU A 194 20.41 -2.80 -10.30
C LEU A 194 19.10 -2.11 -9.88
N THR A 195 18.95 -1.77 -8.59
CA THR A 195 17.80 -1.00 -8.10
C THR A 195 17.71 0.38 -8.77
N ILE A 196 18.85 1.09 -8.91
CA ILE A 196 18.88 2.40 -9.56
C ILE A 196 18.61 2.28 -11.07
N ALA A 197 19.20 1.29 -11.75
CA ALA A 197 18.98 1.04 -13.18
C ALA A 197 17.49 0.76 -13.46
N ALA A 198 16.86 -0.04 -12.60
CA ALA A 198 15.45 -0.39 -12.73
C ALA A 198 14.54 0.84 -12.53
N ARG A 199 14.83 1.67 -11.52
CA ARG A 199 14.11 2.92 -11.26
C ARG A 199 14.14 3.89 -12.44
N PHE A 200 15.26 4.00 -13.15
CA PHE A 200 15.37 4.88 -14.31
C PHE A 200 14.99 4.21 -15.65
N GLY A 201 14.60 2.94 -15.66
CA GLY A 201 14.25 2.23 -16.89
C GLY A 201 15.46 2.01 -17.81
N HIS A 202 16.66 1.90 -17.24
CA HIS A 202 17.89 1.68 -18.00
C HIS A 202 18.06 0.21 -18.37
N THR A 203 17.14 -0.32 -19.19
CA THR A 203 16.99 -1.75 -19.49
C THR A 203 18.27 -2.41 -19.99
N GLN A 204 19.10 -1.71 -20.76
CA GLN A 204 20.39 -2.26 -21.20
C GLN A 204 21.36 -2.45 -20.03
N ILE A 205 21.45 -1.49 -19.10
CA ILE A 205 22.29 -1.59 -17.90
C ILE A 205 21.76 -2.69 -16.98
N VAL A 206 20.43 -2.82 -16.84
CA VAL A 206 19.79 -3.92 -16.09
C VAL A 206 20.27 -5.27 -16.64
N LYS A 207 20.21 -5.47 -17.96
CA LYS A 207 20.72 -6.70 -18.60
C LYS A 207 22.20 -6.92 -18.31
N THR A 208 23.04 -5.88 -18.46
CA THR A 208 24.48 -5.97 -18.18
C THR A 208 24.76 -6.35 -16.72
N LEU A 209 24.03 -5.77 -15.76
CA LEU A 209 24.19 -6.08 -14.34
C LEU A 209 23.77 -7.52 -14.02
N LEU A 210 22.65 -7.99 -14.56
CA LEU A 210 22.20 -9.39 -14.40
C LEU A 210 23.19 -10.38 -15.03
N GLN A 211 23.80 -10.04 -16.19
CA GLN A 211 24.88 -10.83 -16.80
C GLN A 211 26.12 -10.91 -15.90
N HIS A 212 26.39 -9.87 -15.10
CA HIS A 212 27.45 -9.85 -14.09
C HIS A 212 26.97 -10.34 -12.71
N GLN A 213 25.96 -11.21 -12.68
CA GLN A 213 25.48 -11.92 -11.49
C GLN A 213 24.95 -11.01 -10.39
N ALA A 214 24.43 -9.82 -10.72
CA ALA A 214 23.66 -9.02 -9.75
C ALA A 214 22.44 -9.82 -9.26
N ASP A 215 22.25 -9.91 -7.95
CA ASP A 215 21.09 -10.59 -7.39
C ASP A 215 19.83 -9.73 -7.56
N VAL A 216 18.87 -10.25 -8.32
CA VAL A 216 17.60 -9.59 -8.67
C VAL A 216 16.75 -9.21 -7.45
N ASN A 217 16.99 -9.84 -6.30
CA ASN A 217 16.31 -9.58 -5.04
C ASN A 217 17.17 -8.83 -4.02
N LYS A 218 18.41 -8.47 -4.38
CA LYS A 218 19.35 -7.83 -3.46
C LYS A 218 18.84 -6.46 -3.03
N SER A 219 18.76 -6.27 -1.72
CA SER A 219 18.47 -4.98 -1.08
C SER A 219 19.10 -4.94 0.31
N GLY A 220 19.39 -3.73 0.81
CA GLY A 220 19.82 -3.54 2.19
C GLY A 220 18.66 -3.74 3.16
N SER A 221 18.94 -4.25 4.36
CA SER A 221 17.92 -4.64 5.35
C SER A 221 17.15 -3.47 5.95
N ARG A 222 17.72 -2.27 5.99
CA ARG A 222 17.11 -1.10 6.65
C ARG A 222 15.83 -0.62 5.95
N TYR A 223 15.83 -0.62 4.62
CA TYR A 223 14.71 -0.14 3.81
C TYR A 223 14.13 -1.22 2.90
N ALA A 224 14.91 -2.25 2.55
CA ALA A 224 14.51 -3.37 1.70
C ALA A 224 13.90 -2.96 0.34
N LEU A 225 14.45 -1.92 -0.30
CA LEU A 225 14.03 -1.45 -1.62
C LEU A 225 14.67 -2.32 -2.72
N THR A 226 13.89 -3.23 -3.30
CA THR A 226 14.35 -4.17 -4.34
C THR A 226 14.34 -3.56 -5.75
N PRO A 227 15.07 -4.16 -6.70
CA PRO A 227 14.99 -3.77 -8.12
C PRO A 227 13.58 -3.77 -8.69
N LEU A 228 12.72 -4.73 -8.29
CA LEU A 228 11.33 -4.78 -8.76
C LEU A 228 10.51 -3.58 -8.27
N ILE A 229 10.74 -3.12 -7.04
CA ILE A 229 10.15 -1.87 -6.54
C ILE A 229 10.62 -0.68 -7.40
N GLY A 230 11.91 -0.61 -7.72
CA GLY A 230 12.45 0.41 -8.64
C GLY A 230 11.74 0.42 -10.00
N ALA A 231 11.60 -0.74 -10.64
CA ALA A 231 10.88 -0.87 -11.90
C ALA A 231 9.39 -0.48 -11.80
N ALA A 232 8.74 -0.78 -10.67
CA ALA A 232 7.35 -0.38 -10.44
C ALA A 232 7.17 1.13 -10.30
N VAL A 233 8.14 1.82 -9.68
CA VAL A 233 8.22 3.29 -9.63
C VAL A 233 8.44 3.89 -11.01
N ASN A 234 9.24 3.24 -11.86
CA ASN A 234 9.43 3.66 -13.25
C ASN A 234 8.16 3.49 -14.09
N GLY A 235 7.46 2.36 -13.92
CA GLY A 235 6.24 2.02 -14.64
C GLY A 235 6.47 1.21 -15.93
N ASP A 236 7.71 0.89 -16.29
CA ASP A 236 8.04 0.07 -17.46
C ASP A 236 7.70 -1.41 -17.23
N THR A 237 6.68 -1.88 -17.95
CA THR A 237 6.20 -3.26 -17.89
C THR A 237 7.15 -4.28 -18.50
N GLU A 238 7.97 -3.90 -19.49
CA GLU A 238 8.97 -4.81 -20.07
C GLU A 238 10.08 -5.08 -19.06
N LEU A 239 10.49 -4.05 -18.33
CA LEU A 239 11.46 -4.17 -17.26
C LEU A 239 10.90 -4.97 -16.07
N LEU A 240 9.65 -4.72 -15.66
CA LEU A 240 8.97 -5.54 -14.65
C LEU A 240 8.96 -7.02 -15.06
N LYS A 241 8.61 -7.30 -16.31
CA LYS A 241 8.63 -8.66 -16.86
C LYS A 241 10.02 -9.27 -16.76
N LEU A 242 11.05 -8.57 -17.24
CA LEU A 242 12.44 -9.05 -17.19
C LEU A 242 12.87 -9.44 -15.77
N LEU A 243 12.57 -8.60 -14.77
CA LEU A 243 12.94 -8.87 -13.39
C LEU A 243 12.15 -10.06 -12.81
N ILE A 244 10.85 -10.18 -13.10
CA ILE A 244 10.02 -11.32 -12.68
C ILE A 244 10.51 -12.62 -13.33
N ASP A 245 10.78 -12.61 -14.63
CA ASP A 245 11.32 -13.76 -15.37
C ASP A 245 12.70 -14.19 -14.83
N THR A 246 13.44 -13.28 -14.20
CA THR A 246 14.73 -13.54 -13.54
C THR A 246 14.59 -13.97 -12.07
N GLY A 247 13.36 -14.10 -11.56
CA GLY A 247 13.09 -14.59 -10.20
C GLY A 247 12.90 -13.51 -9.14
N ALA A 248 12.51 -12.28 -9.52
CA ALA A 248 12.15 -11.25 -8.55
C ALA A 248 10.92 -11.65 -7.72
N LYS A 249 11.00 -11.45 -6.39
CA LYS A 249 9.91 -11.72 -5.45
C LYS A 249 8.81 -10.66 -5.56
N ILE A 250 7.75 -10.97 -6.30
CA ILE A 250 6.69 -10.00 -6.63
C ILE A 250 5.99 -9.35 -5.43
N ASN A 251 5.84 -10.11 -4.34
CA ASN A 251 5.14 -9.68 -3.12
C ASN A 251 6.10 -9.27 -1.99
N HIS A 252 7.39 -9.07 -2.26
CA HIS A 252 8.32 -8.48 -1.28
C HIS A 252 7.86 -7.09 -0.87
N GLN A 253 7.88 -6.78 0.43
CA GLN A 253 7.51 -5.47 0.99
C GLN A 253 8.75 -4.72 1.50
N ASP A 254 8.79 -3.42 1.28
CA ASP A 254 9.78 -2.56 1.95
C ASP A 254 9.50 -2.45 3.46
N VAL A 255 10.51 -2.05 4.23
CA VAL A 255 10.44 -2.05 5.71
C VAL A 255 9.66 -0.85 6.27
N ILE A 256 9.60 0.27 5.55
CA ILE A 256 9.07 1.52 6.11
C ILE A 256 7.57 1.63 5.93
N ASN A 257 7.09 1.36 4.72
CA ASN A 257 5.69 1.51 4.34
C ASN A 257 4.96 0.17 4.27
N GLU A 258 5.70 -0.94 4.32
CA GLU A 258 5.20 -2.27 3.98
C GLU A 258 4.66 -2.27 2.53
N PHE A 259 5.27 -1.49 1.63
CA PHE A 259 4.82 -1.42 0.24
C PHE A 259 5.51 -2.48 -0.60
N SER A 260 4.71 -3.26 -1.34
CA SER A 260 5.20 -4.11 -2.41
C SER A 260 5.35 -3.32 -3.71
N ALA A 261 5.91 -3.95 -4.76
CA ALA A 261 5.97 -3.34 -6.09
C ALA A 261 4.59 -2.84 -6.56
N LEU A 262 3.50 -3.54 -6.23
CA LEU A 262 2.14 -3.12 -6.59
C LEU A 262 1.72 -1.83 -5.86
N HIS A 263 2.03 -1.72 -4.56
CA HIS A 263 1.75 -0.51 -3.78
C HIS A 263 2.54 0.70 -4.32
N TRP A 264 3.82 0.52 -4.64
CA TRP A 264 4.65 1.56 -5.25
C TRP A 264 4.18 1.97 -6.65
N ALA A 265 3.76 1.03 -7.50
CA ALA A 265 3.17 1.36 -8.80
C ALA A 265 1.91 2.24 -8.65
N LEU A 266 1.07 1.96 -7.63
CA LEU A 266 -0.12 2.76 -7.34
C LEU A 266 0.23 4.15 -6.82
N SER A 267 1.19 4.28 -5.90
CA SER A 267 1.57 5.58 -5.34
C SER A 267 2.20 6.52 -6.36
N TYR A 268 2.83 5.97 -7.40
CA TYR A 268 3.36 6.74 -8.54
C TYR A 268 2.38 6.87 -9.71
N GLY A 269 1.13 6.39 -9.56
CA GLY A 269 0.11 6.50 -10.61
C GLY A 269 0.35 5.59 -11.84
N ASN A 270 1.28 4.65 -11.76
CA ASN A 270 1.68 3.73 -12.83
C ASN A 270 0.63 2.63 -13.05
N THR A 271 -0.51 3.03 -13.61
CA THR A 271 -1.69 2.18 -13.81
C THR A 271 -1.40 0.92 -14.66
N LYS A 272 -0.56 1.04 -15.69
CA LYS A 272 -0.18 -0.10 -16.54
C LYS A 272 0.66 -1.12 -15.77
N ALA A 273 1.68 -0.64 -15.03
CA ALA A 273 2.50 -1.47 -14.16
C ALA A 273 1.69 -2.15 -13.05
N ALA A 274 0.75 -1.44 -12.41
CA ALA A 274 -0.11 -2.03 -11.39
C ALA A 274 -0.96 -3.19 -11.94
N LYS A 275 -1.58 -3.01 -13.13
CA LYS A 275 -2.32 -4.10 -13.80
C LYS A 275 -1.42 -5.27 -14.17
N PHE A 276 -0.24 -4.96 -14.73
CA PHE A 276 0.75 -5.98 -15.07
C PHE A 276 1.16 -6.80 -13.84
N LEU A 277 1.45 -6.16 -12.71
CA LEU A 277 1.80 -6.84 -11.46
C LEU A 277 0.64 -7.72 -10.96
N LEU A 278 -0.61 -7.26 -11.03
CA LEU A 278 -1.79 -8.07 -10.69
C LEU A 278 -1.90 -9.32 -11.57
N ASP A 279 -1.61 -9.20 -12.86
CA ASP A 279 -1.63 -10.33 -13.81
C ASP A 279 -0.53 -11.37 -13.54
N HIS A 280 0.54 -10.98 -12.84
CA HIS A 280 1.69 -11.84 -12.55
C HIS A 280 1.76 -12.28 -11.07
N GLY A 281 0.66 -12.18 -10.32
CA GLY A 281 0.57 -12.69 -8.95
C GLY A 281 0.85 -11.67 -7.85
N GLY A 282 0.85 -10.37 -8.18
CA GLY A 282 0.87 -9.28 -7.21
C GLY A 282 -0.39 -9.31 -6.35
N SER A 283 -0.21 -9.47 -5.04
CA SER A 283 -1.30 -9.56 -4.08
C SER A 283 -1.93 -8.18 -3.85
N TYR A 284 -3.23 -8.05 -4.17
CA TYR A 284 -3.97 -6.81 -3.93
C TYR A 284 -4.49 -6.67 -2.49
N ASN A 285 -4.40 -7.73 -1.69
CA ASN A 285 -4.83 -7.81 -0.31
C ASN A 285 -3.68 -7.75 0.69
N LEU A 286 -2.43 -7.63 0.21
CA LEU A 286 -1.26 -7.46 1.06
C LEU A 286 -1.40 -6.17 1.87
N GLU A 287 -1.33 -6.29 3.20
CA GLU A 287 -1.53 -5.17 4.12
C GLU A 287 -0.33 -4.22 4.10
N CYS A 288 -0.59 -2.92 4.24
CA CYS A 288 0.42 -1.87 4.28
C CYS A 288 0.13 -0.81 5.33
N LEU A 289 1.16 0.00 5.65
CA LEU A 289 1.10 1.10 6.62
C LEU A 289 0.51 0.66 7.97
N ASN A 290 1.01 -0.43 8.54
CA ASN A 290 0.50 -1.07 9.75
C ASN A 290 -0.98 -1.47 9.63
N ASN A 291 -1.30 -2.21 8.57
CA ASN A 291 -2.63 -2.77 8.30
C ASN A 291 -3.74 -1.71 8.10
N THR A 292 -3.37 -0.50 7.71
CA THR A 292 -4.32 0.58 7.40
C THR A 292 -4.70 0.62 5.92
N CYS A 293 -3.91 -0.02 5.05
CA CYS A 293 -4.17 -0.08 3.62
C CYS A 293 -3.86 -1.44 2.98
N ASN A 294 -4.30 -1.59 1.73
CA ASN A 294 -3.82 -2.57 0.76
C ASN A 294 -3.95 -1.96 -0.65
N ALA A 295 -3.54 -2.68 -1.70
CA ALA A 295 -3.59 -2.15 -3.06
C ALA A 295 -5.00 -1.73 -3.51
N TYR A 296 -6.05 -2.44 -3.05
CA TYR A 296 -7.43 -2.08 -3.37
C TYR A 296 -7.83 -0.75 -2.72
N THR A 297 -7.52 -0.54 -1.44
CA THR A 297 -7.83 0.73 -0.76
C THR A 297 -6.96 1.87 -1.29
N LEU A 298 -5.68 1.64 -1.59
CA LEU A 298 -4.82 2.64 -2.23
C LEU A 298 -5.34 3.06 -3.61
N ALA A 299 -5.84 2.12 -4.42
CA ALA A 299 -6.45 2.46 -5.71
C ALA A 299 -7.68 3.36 -5.55
N ILE A 300 -8.43 3.24 -4.45
CA ILE A 300 -9.56 4.13 -4.11
C ILE A 300 -9.03 5.48 -3.63
N THR A 301 -8.10 5.49 -2.67
CA THR A 301 -7.54 6.71 -2.05
C THR A 301 -6.85 7.60 -3.09
N TYR A 302 -6.11 7.02 -4.03
CA TYR A 302 -5.47 7.77 -5.12
C TYR A 302 -6.39 7.99 -6.34
N GLY A 303 -7.67 7.62 -6.27
CA GLY A 303 -8.63 7.83 -7.36
C GLY A 303 -8.36 7.02 -8.63
N ASN A 304 -7.58 5.94 -8.55
CA ASN A 304 -7.25 5.07 -9.68
C ASN A 304 -8.40 4.11 -10.02
N LYS A 305 -9.45 4.66 -10.66
CA LYS A 305 -10.65 3.91 -11.09
C LYS A 305 -10.32 2.70 -11.96
N ALA A 306 -9.26 2.80 -12.77
CA ALA A 306 -8.88 1.74 -13.71
C ALA A 306 -8.32 0.50 -13.00
N VAL A 307 -7.45 0.68 -11.99
CA VAL A 307 -6.94 -0.45 -11.17
C VAL A 307 -8.03 -0.97 -10.24
N LYS A 308 -8.82 -0.07 -9.63
CA LYS A 308 -9.97 -0.47 -8.80
C LYS A 308 -10.90 -1.45 -9.55
N LYS A 309 -11.38 -1.06 -10.75
CA LYS A 309 -12.23 -1.91 -11.60
C LYS A 309 -11.54 -3.20 -12.01
N TYR A 310 -10.23 -3.17 -12.20
CA TYR A 310 -9.45 -4.35 -12.53
C TYR A 310 -9.39 -5.35 -11.36
N ILE A 311 -9.12 -4.86 -10.15
CA ILE A 311 -9.15 -5.69 -8.94
C ILE A 311 -10.56 -6.23 -8.70
N GLU A 312 -11.62 -5.43 -8.87
CA GLU A 312 -13.01 -5.91 -8.76
C GLU A 312 -13.31 -7.03 -9.77
N LYS A 313 -12.81 -6.91 -11.02
CA LYS A 313 -12.92 -7.97 -12.02
C LYS A 313 -12.21 -9.26 -11.59
N ILE A 314 -11.00 -9.15 -11.02
CA ILE A 314 -10.26 -10.31 -10.48
C ILE A 314 -11.02 -10.93 -9.30
N ARG A 315 -11.50 -10.11 -8.36
CA ARG A 315 -12.29 -10.54 -7.19
C ARG A 315 -13.55 -11.28 -7.61
N ASN A 316 -14.32 -10.72 -8.56
CA ASN A 316 -15.54 -11.35 -9.08
C ASN A 316 -15.26 -12.65 -9.84
N ARG A 317 -14.12 -12.76 -10.54
CA ARG A 317 -13.71 -14.02 -11.18
C ARG A 317 -13.37 -15.10 -10.14
N ASN A 318 -12.69 -14.73 -9.06
CA ASN A 318 -12.27 -15.67 -8.02
C ASN A 318 -13.44 -16.08 -7.10
N ASN A 319 -14.34 -15.15 -6.80
CA ASN A 319 -15.55 -15.41 -6.03
C ASN A 319 -16.71 -14.52 -6.53
N PRO A 320 -17.59 -15.05 -7.40
CA PRO A 320 -18.66 -14.27 -8.01
C PRO A 320 -19.73 -13.83 -7.01
N LEU A 321 -19.75 -14.43 -5.80
CA LEU A 321 -20.72 -14.12 -4.76
C LEU A 321 -20.40 -12.85 -3.97
N LEU A 322 -19.17 -12.32 -4.05
CA LEU A 322 -18.79 -11.11 -3.31
C LEU A 322 -19.66 -9.91 -3.69
N GLY A 323 -20.15 -9.20 -2.67
CA GLY A 323 -20.96 -7.99 -2.82
C GLY A 323 -22.24 -7.98 -1.99
N SER A 324 -23.08 -6.98 -2.28
CA SER A 324 -24.44 -6.88 -1.77
C SER A 324 -25.43 -7.40 -2.81
N TRP A 325 -26.40 -8.18 -2.34
CA TRP A 325 -27.43 -8.79 -3.16
C TRP A 325 -28.79 -8.53 -2.54
N LYS A 326 -29.66 -7.83 -3.25
CA LYS A 326 -31.03 -7.56 -2.84
C LYS A 326 -31.92 -8.75 -3.16
N ILE A 327 -32.72 -9.18 -2.19
CA ILE A 327 -33.68 -10.27 -2.41
C ILE A 327 -34.87 -9.75 -3.23
N LYS A 328 -35.09 -10.36 -4.41
CA LYS A 328 -36.19 -10.04 -5.33
C LYS A 328 -37.35 -11.03 -5.21
N GLU A 329 -37.07 -12.27 -4.82
CA GLU A 329 -38.11 -13.28 -4.61
C GLU A 329 -37.62 -14.31 -3.59
N ILE A 330 -38.54 -14.82 -2.77
CA ILE A 330 -38.30 -15.96 -1.87
C ILE A 330 -39.36 -17.01 -2.18
N ARG A 331 -38.91 -18.24 -2.45
CA ARG A 331 -39.77 -19.40 -2.70
C ARG A 331 -39.49 -20.51 -1.69
N TYR A 332 -40.53 -20.98 -1.03
CA TYR A 332 -40.50 -22.21 -0.23
C TYR A 332 -41.06 -23.34 -1.08
N ILE A 333 -40.18 -24.26 -1.48
CA ILE A 333 -40.48 -25.35 -2.42
C ILE A 333 -40.65 -26.64 -1.63
N TYR A 334 -41.89 -27.13 -1.57
CA TYR A 334 -42.24 -28.45 -1.05
C TYR A 334 -42.41 -29.44 -2.21
N ASN A 335 -42.53 -30.74 -1.89
CA ASN A 335 -42.66 -31.78 -2.91
C ASN A 335 -43.89 -31.62 -3.83
N ASN A 336 -44.98 -31.02 -3.34
CA ASN A 336 -46.25 -30.89 -4.07
C ASN A 336 -46.68 -29.44 -4.35
N THR A 337 -46.03 -28.45 -3.74
CA THR A 337 -46.44 -27.04 -3.79
C THR A 337 -45.24 -26.11 -3.63
N THR A 338 -45.31 -24.93 -4.24
CA THR A 338 -44.36 -23.84 -4.01
C THR A 338 -45.09 -22.61 -3.48
N TYR A 339 -44.65 -22.09 -2.33
CA TYR A 339 -45.14 -20.83 -1.76
C TYR A 339 -44.19 -19.69 -2.08
N LYS A 340 -44.74 -18.55 -2.52
CA LYS A 340 -43.99 -17.31 -2.75
C LYS A 340 -44.24 -16.32 -1.62
N VAL A 341 -43.18 -15.68 -1.14
CA VAL A 341 -43.28 -14.61 -0.13
C VAL A 341 -43.56 -13.28 -0.83
N TYR A 342 -44.54 -12.52 -0.33
CA TYR A 342 -44.85 -11.18 -0.85
C TYR A 342 -45.18 -10.19 0.29
N PRO A 343 -44.62 -8.96 0.27
CA PRO A 343 -43.52 -8.51 -0.58
C PRO A 343 -42.18 -9.13 -0.13
N PRO A 344 -41.29 -9.49 -1.06
CA PRO A 344 -39.95 -9.96 -0.71
C PRO A 344 -39.12 -8.77 -0.23
N GLN A 345 -38.59 -8.86 0.99
CA GLN A 345 -37.65 -7.88 1.54
C GLN A 345 -36.46 -8.58 2.16
N GLY A 346 -35.26 -8.09 1.84
CA GLY A 346 -34.03 -8.55 2.45
C GLY A 346 -32.82 -8.37 1.55
N PHE A 347 -31.66 -8.71 2.09
CA PHE A 347 -30.39 -8.65 1.42
C PHE A 347 -29.48 -9.80 1.89
N LEU A 348 -28.51 -10.12 1.05
CA LEU A 348 -27.40 -11.02 1.32
C LEU A 348 -26.12 -10.25 1.06
N LEU A 349 -25.32 -10.07 2.11
CA LEU A 349 -23.99 -9.49 2.06
C LEU A 349 -22.97 -10.61 2.13
N ILE A 350 -22.05 -10.67 1.17
CA ILE A 350 -20.94 -11.64 1.18
C ILE A 350 -19.64 -10.86 1.07
N ALA A 351 -18.82 -10.98 2.11
CA ALA A 351 -17.45 -10.51 2.17
C ALA A 351 -16.47 -11.69 2.04
N GLU A 352 -15.18 -11.43 2.11
CA GLU A 352 -14.19 -12.52 2.16
C GLU A 352 -14.34 -13.28 3.49
N GLY A 353 -14.66 -14.58 3.40
CA GLY A 353 -14.81 -15.47 4.55
C GLY A 353 -16.03 -15.24 5.43
N ARG A 354 -16.83 -14.17 5.22
CA ARG A 354 -18.01 -13.84 6.03
C ARG A 354 -19.25 -13.56 5.20
N TYR A 355 -20.41 -13.84 5.77
CA TYR A 355 -21.70 -13.53 5.17
C TYR A 355 -22.69 -12.98 6.19
N SER A 356 -23.71 -12.30 5.69
CA SER A 356 -24.89 -11.92 6.43
C SER A 356 -26.09 -11.99 5.50
N ILE A 357 -27.11 -12.76 5.88
CA ILE A 357 -28.39 -12.82 5.19
C ILE A 357 -29.48 -12.31 6.12
N MET A 358 -30.24 -11.33 5.64
CA MET A 358 -31.36 -10.76 6.36
C MET A 358 -32.57 -10.71 5.46
N TYR A 359 -33.70 -11.26 5.89
CA TYR A 359 -34.95 -11.17 5.15
C TYR A 359 -36.17 -11.15 6.05
N ALA A 360 -37.20 -10.42 5.63
CA ALA A 360 -38.46 -10.26 6.37
C ALA A 360 -39.59 -10.96 5.60
N PRO A 361 -40.03 -12.16 6.03
CA PRO A 361 -41.08 -12.88 5.33
C PRO A 361 -42.50 -12.29 5.49
N GLN A 362 -42.72 -11.30 6.37
CA GLN A 362 -44.03 -10.66 6.56
C GLN A 362 -43.91 -9.12 6.75
N SER A 363 -44.60 -8.35 5.90
CA SER A 363 -44.53 -6.89 5.81
C SER A 363 -45.34 -6.09 6.85
N LYS A 364 -45.67 -6.65 8.02
CA LYS A 364 -46.38 -5.90 9.08
C LYS A 364 -45.39 -5.20 10.02
N LEU A 365 -45.56 -3.89 10.23
CA LEU A 365 -44.80 -3.08 11.20
C LEU A 365 -44.72 -3.78 12.57
N ARG A 366 -43.60 -3.61 13.27
CA ARG A 366 -43.40 -4.16 14.63
C ARG A 366 -44.36 -3.45 15.59
N THR A 367 -45.27 -4.20 16.20
CA THR A 367 -45.98 -3.76 17.40
C THR A 367 -45.02 -3.85 18.59
N ALA A 368 -44.93 -2.80 19.40
CA ALA A 368 -44.16 -2.81 20.64
C ALA A 368 -44.71 -3.88 21.58
N PHE A 369 -43.85 -4.47 22.42
CA PHE A 369 -44.32 -5.39 23.46
C PHE A 369 -45.27 -4.62 24.39
N SER A 370 -46.38 -5.25 24.74
CA SER A 370 -47.30 -4.73 25.75
C SER A 370 -46.63 -4.58 27.12
N SER A 371 -45.63 -5.42 27.42
CA SER A 371 -44.74 -5.30 28.60
C SER A 371 -43.32 -5.79 28.28
N PHE A 372 -42.30 -4.98 28.60
CA PHE A 372 -40.89 -5.36 28.44
C PHE A 372 -40.38 -6.32 29.53
N SER A 373 -41.01 -6.31 30.71
CA SER A 373 -40.62 -7.15 31.84
C SER A 373 -41.28 -8.54 31.83
N ASN A 374 -42.34 -8.72 31.04
CA ASN A 374 -43.04 -10.00 30.92
C ASN A 374 -43.82 -10.11 29.59
N PRO A 375 -43.14 -10.21 28.44
CA PRO A 375 -43.80 -10.35 27.15
C PRO A 375 -44.50 -11.72 27.05
N THR A 376 -45.66 -11.78 26.39
CA THR A 376 -46.34 -13.07 26.16
C THR A 376 -45.56 -13.94 25.18
N ASP A 377 -45.67 -15.27 25.30
CA ASP A 377 -45.01 -16.20 24.38
C ASP A 377 -45.39 -15.91 22.92
N GLU A 378 -46.63 -15.52 22.64
CA GLU A 378 -47.08 -15.09 21.32
C GLU A 378 -46.42 -13.80 20.83
N GLU A 379 -46.17 -12.82 21.70
CA GLU A 379 -45.44 -11.58 21.37
C GLU A 379 -43.95 -11.85 21.13
N VAL A 380 -43.32 -12.70 21.94
CA VAL A 380 -41.94 -13.16 21.73
C VAL A 380 -41.86 -13.93 20.42
N ILE A 381 -42.73 -14.90 20.21
CA ILE A 381 -42.81 -15.71 18.99
C ILE A 381 -43.09 -14.84 17.75
N MET A 382 -44.00 -13.86 17.80
CA MET A 382 -44.25 -12.92 16.70
C MET A 382 -43.12 -11.93 16.48
N GLY A 383 -42.46 -11.46 17.54
CA GLY A 383 -41.29 -10.58 17.49
C GLY A 383 -40.10 -11.26 16.84
N PHE A 384 -39.87 -12.55 17.14
CA PHE A 384 -38.84 -13.38 16.53
C PHE A 384 -39.24 -13.94 15.14
N LYS A 385 -40.54 -14.10 14.83
CA LYS A 385 -41.00 -14.65 13.52
C LYS A 385 -40.84 -13.68 12.33
N LYS A 386 -40.72 -12.37 12.53
CA LYS A 386 -40.86 -11.38 11.44
C LYS A 386 -39.59 -11.03 10.66
N ILE A 387 -38.40 -11.26 11.21
CA ILE A 387 -37.11 -11.10 10.51
C ILE A 387 -36.31 -12.39 10.69
N VAL A 388 -35.71 -12.88 9.62
CA VAL A 388 -34.69 -13.92 9.64
C VAL A 388 -33.37 -13.22 9.42
N PHE A 389 -32.48 -13.31 10.40
CA PHE A 389 -31.13 -12.79 10.34
C PHE A 389 -30.17 -13.92 10.67
N ASN A 390 -29.14 -14.06 9.85
CA ASN A 390 -28.09 -15.01 10.08
C ASN A 390 -26.78 -14.43 9.52
N SER A 391 -25.73 -14.41 10.34
CA SER A 391 -24.38 -14.07 9.93
C SER A 391 -23.42 -15.15 10.35
N GLY A 392 -22.26 -15.17 9.70
CA GLY A 392 -21.18 -16.06 10.12
C GLY A 392 -20.09 -16.18 9.08
N TYR A 393 -19.47 -17.34 9.07
CA TYR A 393 -18.39 -17.71 8.16
C TYR A 393 -18.89 -18.63 7.06
N TYR A 394 -18.21 -18.64 5.92
CA TYR A 394 -18.54 -19.60 4.87
C TYR A 394 -17.32 -20.21 4.21
N GLN A 395 -17.55 -21.37 3.59
CA GLN A 395 -16.62 -22.03 2.70
C GLN A 395 -17.34 -22.37 1.39
N LEU A 396 -16.63 -22.28 0.27
CA LEU A 396 -17.13 -22.72 -1.03
C LEU A 396 -16.50 -24.07 -1.36
N LYS A 397 -17.34 -25.06 -1.67
CA LYS A 397 -16.91 -26.39 -2.11
C LYS A 397 -17.91 -26.94 -3.11
N ASP A 398 -17.45 -27.35 -4.29
CA ASP A 398 -18.28 -28.03 -5.31
C ASP A 398 -19.62 -27.30 -5.60
N HIS A 399 -19.56 -25.99 -5.91
CA HIS A 399 -20.74 -25.11 -6.11
C HIS A 399 -21.72 -25.04 -4.92
N THR A 400 -21.26 -25.42 -3.74
CA THR A 400 -22.00 -25.33 -2.48
C THR A 400 -21.38 -24.27 -1.59
N PHE A 401 -22.22 -23.37 -1.10
CA PHE A 401 -21.90 -22.41 -0.06
C PHE A 401 -22.25 -23.05 1.29
N ILE A 402 -21.22 -23.30 2.09
CA ILE A 402 -21.33 -23.94 3.41
C ILE A 402 -21.23 -22.85 4.47
N ALA A 403 -22.35 -22.48 5.06
CA ALA A 403 -22.47 -21.41 6.03
C ALA A 403 -22.36 -21.97 7.45
N THR A 404 -21.51 -21.35 8.28
CA THR A 404 -21.37 -21.63 9.70
C THR A 404 -21.74 -20.36 10.46
N PRO A 405 -22.93 -20.27 11.06
CA PRO A 405 -23.38 -19.06 11.71
C PRO A 405 -22.61 -18.77 13.00
N ASP A 406 -22.28 -17.50 13.22
CA ASP A 406 -21.89 -16.96 14.53
C ASP A 406 -23.10 -16.35 15.27
N ILE A 407 -24.08 -15.85 14.51
CA ILE A 407 -25.39 -15.40 15.02
C ILE A 407 -26.47 -16.19 14.28
N ALA A 408 -27.14 -17.09 15.00
CA ALA A 408 -28.26 -17.87 14.49
C ALA A 408 -29.58 -17.46 15.17
N LYS A 409 -30.68 -17.54 14.40
CA LYS A 409 -32.04 -17.31 14.89
C LYS A 409 -32.52 -18.39 15.88
N VAL A 410 -31.90 -19.57 15.87
CA VAL A 410 -32.36 -20.75 16.61
C VAL A 410 -31.38 -21.05 17.75
N PRO A 411 -31.79 -20.92 19.03
CA PRO A 411 -31.01 -21.38 20.18
C PRO A 411 -30.69 -22.88 20.03
N GLY A 412 -29.42 -23.28 20.21
CA GLY A 412 -28.98 -24.68 20.05
C GLY A 412 -28.37 -25.01 18.67
N PHE A 413 -28.29 -24.05 17.75
CA PHE A 413 -27.63 -24.24 16.45
C PHE A 413 -26.13 -23.85 16.47
N GLU A 414 -25.56 -23.59 17.64
CA GLU A 414 -24.15 -23.25 17.79
C GLU A 414 -23.27 -24.37 17.20
N GLY A 415 -22.40 -24.03 16.24
CA GLY A 415 -21.58 -25.00 15.52
C GLY A 415 -22.31 -25.81 14.44
N GLY A 416 -23.59 -25.53 14.18
CA GLY A 416 -24.34 -26.07 13.06
C GLY A 416 -23.85 -25.52 11.71
N LYS A 417 -24.30 -26.15 10.61
CA LYS A 417 -23.98 -25.78 9.23
C LYS A 417 -25.22 -25.74 8.37
N GLN A 418 -25.31 -24.70 7.53
CA GLN A 418 -26.33 -24.58 6.50
C GLN A 418 -25.68 -24.68 5.12
N TYR A 419 -26.33 -25.40 4.21
CA TYR A 419 -25.77 -25.68 2.90
C TYR A 419 -26.68 -25.09 1.83
N TYR A 420 -26.08 -24.26 0.98
CA TYR A 420 -26.75 -23.56 -0.09
C TYR A 420 -26.13 -23.94 -1.43
N SER A 421 -26.96 -24.35 -2.38
CA SER A 421 -26.54 -24.43 -3.78
C SER A 421 -26.72 -23.06 -4.41
N TYR A 422 -25.78 -22.62 -5.24
CA TYR A 422 -25.87 -21.30 -5.86
C TYR A 422 -25.54 -21.31 -7.35
N SER A 423 -26.13 -20.38 -8.09
CA SER A 423 -25.78 -20.05 -9.47
C SER A 423 -25.79 -18.54 -9.66
N VAL A 424 -24.74 -17.99 -10.27
CA VAL A 424 -24.58 -16.56 -10.53
C VAL A 424 -24.57 -16.33 -12.04
N ASN A 425 -25.42 -15.42 -12.51
CA ASN A 425 -25.45 -14.94 -13.89
C ASN A 425 -25.46 -13.40 -13.88
N GLU A 426 -24.44 -12.74 -14.45
CA GLU A 426 -24.25 -11.26 -14.48
C GLU A 426 -24.71 -10.53 -13.20
N ASP A 427 -25.98 -10.13 -13.12
CA ASP A 427 -26.55 -9.38 -11.99
C ASP A 427 -27.58 -10.17 -11.16
N SER A 428 -27.72 -11.48 -11.39
CA SER A 428 -28.66 -12.36 -10.70
C SER A 428 -27.97 -13.51 -9.99
N LEU A 429 -28.44 -13.81 -8.78
CA LEU A 429 -28.00 -14.93 -7.96
C LEU A 429 -29.22 -15.77 -7.59
N THR A 430 -29.17 -17.07 -7.91
CA THR A 430 -30.04 -18.05 -7.26
C THR A 430 -29.29 -18.68 -6.10
N PHE A 431 -29.89 -18.65 -4.92
CA PHE A 431 -29.29 -19.14 -3.69
C PHE A 431 -30.30 -20.03 -2.99
N THR A 432 -30.08 -21.33 -2.92
CA THR A 432 -31.09 -22.29 -2.42
C THR A 432 -30.59 -23.01 -1.19
N LEU A 433 -31.22 -22.77 -0.04
CA LEU A 433 -31.03 -23.58 1.16
C LEU A 433 -31.68 -24.96 0.94
N PHE A 434 -30.88 -26.01 1.05
CA PHE A 434 -31.36 -27.39 0.87
C PHE A 434 -30.99 -28.33 2.02
N ASP A 435 -30.05 -27.95 2.88
CA ASP A 435 -29.64 -28.75 4.04
C ASP A 435 -29.25 -27.85 5.22
N GLU A 436 -29.54 -28.33 6.42
CA GLU A 436 -29.16 -27.76 7.71
C GLU A 436 -28.78 -28.91 8.64
N THR A 437 -27.61 -28.81 9.27
CA THR A 437 -27.06 -29.84 10.15
C THR A 437 -26.64 -29.21 11.46
N TYR A 438 -27.15 -29.72 12.58
CA TYR A 438 -26.77 -29.25 13.91
C TYR A 438 -25.40 -29.79 14.28
N ALA A 439 -24.72 -29.20 15.27
CA ALA A 439 -23.37 -29.61 15.67
C ALA A 439 -23.27 -31.10 16.06
N ASN A 440 -24.35 -31.66 16.62
CA ASN A 440 -24.47 -33.08 16.98
C ASN A 440 -24.84 -34.00 15.79
N GLY A 441 -24.90 -33.47 14.57
CA GLY A 441 -25.31 -34.21 13.36
C GLY A 441 -26.81 -34.32 13.16
N TRP A 442 -27.63 -33.80 14.07
CA TRP A 442 -29.09 -33.83 13.93
C TRP A 442 -29.57 -33.01 12.72
N LYS A 443 -30.64 -33.47 12.09
CA LYS A 443 -31.27 -32.84 10.92
C LYS A 443 -32.67 -32.36 11.30
N PRO A 444 -33.08 -31.16 10.88
CA PRO A 444 -34.42 -30.66 11.16
C PRO A 444 -35.49 -31.40 10.36
N ASP A 445 -36.73 -31.39 10.85
CA ASP A 445 -37.85 -32.14 10.25
C ASP A 445 -38.17 -31.78 8.80
N TRP A 446 -37.78 -30.58 8.37
CA TRP A 446 -37.96 -30.09 7.02
C TRP A 446 -36.91 -30.63 6.04
N TYR A 447 -35.83 -31.24 6.52
CA TYR A 447 -34.75 -31.78 5.70
C TYR A 447 -35.30 -32.73 4.62
N LYS A 448 -34.85 -32.54 3.37
CA LYS A 448 -35.33 -33.21 2.14
C LYS A 448 -36.82 -33.01 1.80
N LYS A 449 -37.61 -32.31 2.61
CA LYS A 449 -39.03 -32.01 2.36
C LYS A 449 -39.26 -30.58 1.87
N LEU A 450 -38.34 -29.68 2.19
CA LEU A 450 -38.42 -28.26 1.90
C LEU A 450 -37.08 -27.74 1.35
N LYS A 451 -37.15 -26.86 0.35
CA LYS A 451 -36.03 -26.00 -0.07
C LYS A 451 -36.47 -24.54 -0.01
N ALA A 452 -35.58 -23.65 0.45
CA ALA A 452 -35.82 -22.22 0.41
C ALA A 452 -34.93 -21.59 -0.69
N LEU A 453 -35.55 -21.20 -1.80
CA LEU A 453 -34.88 -20.53 -2.92
C LEU A 453 -35.01 -19.01 -2.76
N PHE A 454 -33.87 -18.33 -2.78
CA PHE A 454 -33.75 -16.90 -2.87
C PHE A 454 -33.32 -16.54 -4.29
N ILE A 455 -34.06 -15.63 -4.93
CA ILE A 455 -33.66 -15.00 -6.18
C ILE A 455 -33.23 -13.59 -5.80
N LEU A 456 -31.96 -13.28 -6.06
CA LEU A 456 -31.34 -12.02 -5.68
C LEU A 456 -30.81 -11.27 -6.91
N GLU A 457 -30.77 -9.95 -6.80
CA GLU A 457 -30.19 -9.03 -7.77
C GLU A 457 -29.02 -8.30 -7.12
N LYS A 458 -27.93 -8.08 -7.85
CA LYS A 458 -26.74 -7.39 -7.34
C LYS A 458 -27.03 -5.90 -7.14
N GLU A 459 -26.58 -5.32 -6.02
CA GLU A 459 -26.72 -3.89 -5.72
C GLU A 459 -25.49 -3.05 -6.10
#